data_AF-A0A5C5PYN3-F1
#
_entry.id   AF-A0A5C5PYN3-F1
#
_cell.length_a   1.000
_cell.length_b   1.000
_cell.length_c   1.000
_cell.angle_alpha   90.00
_cell.angle_beta   90.00
_cell.angle_gamma   90.00
#
_symmetry.space_group_name_H-M   'P 1'
#
loop_
_entity.id
_entity.type
_entity.pdbx_description
1 polymer ?
#
loop_
_entity_poly.entity_id
_entity_poly.type
_entity_poly.pdbx_seq_one_letter_code
_entity_poly.pdbx_strand_id
1 'polypeptide(L)'
;CTHVVTADAARGCWHLTLRPGGAPKTDHNTRYRLNDEQIGLLDAVSFRHAVMRIDRHLHEHFPHYQAHATPPQRWEHLHALASAAYDRGLNTELDITLYANIHGFLGERALEAHPDLDAQLKTPSQQTPTQRLEEVASIAKARAEHLQRKPV
;
A
#
# COMPACT_ATOMS: atom_id res chain seq x y z
N CYS A 1 -16.98 -5.35 30.88
CA CYS A 1 -16.88 -4.46 29.70
C CYS A 1 -17.59 -5.12 28.53
N THR A 2 -18.74 -4.59 28.10
CA THR A 2 -19.58 -5.15 27.01
C THR A 2 -19.38 -4.42 25.68
N HIS A 3 -18.73 -3.26 25.69
CA HIS A 3 -18.45 -2.44 24.53
C HIS A 3 -16.95 -2.35 24.33
N VAL A 4 -16.53 -2.44 23.07
CA VAL A 4 -15.16 -2.18 22.63
C VAL A 4 -15.24 -1.01 21.67
N VAL A 5 -14.45 0.02 21.92
CA VAL A 5 -14.33 1.18 21.05
C VAL A 5 -12.98 1.08 20.35
N THR A 6 -12.97 1.12 19.02
CA THR A 6 -11.74 1.08 18.22
C THR A 6 -11.66 2.27 17.29
N ALA A 7 -10.48 2.90 17.22
CA ALA A 7 -10.22 3.97 16.27
C ALA A 7 -9.92 3.40 14.89
N ASP A 8 -10.51 3.99 13.85
CA ASP A 8 -10.24 3.69 12.45
C ASP A 8 -9.57 4.93 11.83
N ALA A 9 -8.23 4.92 11.84
CA ALA A 9 -7.45 6.02 11.29
C ALA A 9 -7.61 6.19 9.78
N ALA A 10 -7.88 5.12 9.04
CA ALA A 10 -8.07 5.18 7.59
C ALA A 10 -9.36 5.90 7.19
N ARG A 11 -10.44 5.69 7.96
CA ARG A 11 -11.75 6.31 7.73
C ARG A 11 -11.99 7.54 8.59
N GLY A 12 -11.06 7.85 9.50
CA GLY A 12 -11.17 8.98 10.43
C GLY A 12 -12.37 8.85 11.39
N CYS A 13 -12.74 7.63 11.78
CA CYS A 13 -13.93 7.40 12.61
C CYS A 13 -13.66 6.46 13.80
N TRP A 14 -14.65 6.35 14.69
CA TRP A 14 -14.65 5.41 15.81
C TRP A 14 -15.70 4.33 15.56
N HIS A 15 -15.31 3.07 15.73
CA HIS A 15 -16.23 1.94 15.72
C HIS A 15 -16.61 1.56 17.15
N LEU A 16 -17.90 1.37 17.38
CA LEU A 16 -18.44 0.82 18.61
C LEU A 16 -18.88 -0.62 18.34
N THR A 17 -18.17 -1.58 18.94
CA THR A 17 -18.47 -3.00 18.78
C THR A 17 -19.01 -3.56 20.09
N LEU A 18 -20.16 -4.21 20.02
CA LEU A 18 -20.71 -4.96 21.15
C LEU A 18 -20.00 -6.31 21.22
N ARG A 19 -19.52 -6.69 22.41
CA ARG A 19 -19.04 -8.05 22.61
C ARG A 19 -20.25 -9.00 22.52
N PRO A 20 -20.26 -9.99 21.60
CA PRO A 20 -21.43 -10.84 21.38
C PRO A 20 -21.77 -11.77 22.56
N GLY A 21 -20.91 -11.90 23.57
CA GLY A 21 -21.18 -12.70 24.76
C GLY A 21 -20.12 -12.59 25.85
N GLY A 22 -20.14 -13.53 26.80
CA GLY A 22 -19.09 -13.68 27.81
C GLY A 22 -17.73 -13.99 27.20
N ALA A 23 -16.66 -13.88 28.00
CA ALA A 23 -15.35 -14.34 27.55
C ALA A 23 -15.43 -15.84 27.18
N PRO A 24 -15.01 -16.25 25.98
CA PRO A 24 -15.01 -17.66 25.62
C PRO A 24 -14.12 -18.43 26.60
N LYS A 25 -14.57 -19.62 27.04
CA LYS A 25 -13.73 -20.53 27.82
C LYS A 25 -12.67 -21.09 26.89
N THR A 26 -11.41 -20.79 27.16
CA THR A 26 -10.28 -21.32 26.39
C THR A 26 -10.05 -22.78 26.78
N ASP A 27 -10.11 -23.68 25.80
CA ASP A 27 -9.63 -25.05 25.99
C ASP A 27 -8.11 -25.08 25.85
N HIS A 28 -7.41 -25.38 26.94
CA HIS A 28 -5.95 -25.47 26.97
C HIS A 28 -5.42 -26.83 26.49
N ASN A 29 -6.28 -27.82 26.25
CA ASN A 29 -5.86 -29.11 25.70
C ASN A 29 -5.66 -29.07 24.17
N THR A 30 -6.18 -28.03 23.51
CA THR A 30 -6.07 -27.88 22.06
C THR A 30 -5.14 -26.70 21.73
N ARG A 31 -4.23 -26.90 20.77
CA ARG A 31 -3.37 -25.81 20.29
C ARG A 31 -4.23 -24.77 19.57
N TYR A 32 -4.00 -23.51 19.89
CA TYR A 32 -4.63 -22.40 19.18
C TYR A 32 -4.24 -22.42 17.70
N ARG A 33 -5.24 -22.41 16.81
CA ARG A 33 -5.07 -22.31 15.36
C ARG A 33 -6.14 -21.37 14.81
N LEU A 34 -5.72 -20.47 13.93
CA LEU A 34 -6.63 -19.62 13.19
C LEU A 34 -7.31 -20.43 12.08
N ASN A 35 -8.60 -20.21 11.88
CA ASN A 35 -9.31 -20.70 10.70
C ASN A 35 -9.01 -19.81 9.47
N ASP A 36 -9.42 -20.26 8.29
CA ASP A 36 -9.12 -19.55 7.03
C ASP A 36 -9.73 -18.14 6.99
N GLU A 37 -10.91 -17.96 7.61
CA GLU A 37 -11.55 -16.64 7.73
C GLU A 37 -10.71 -15.68 8.59
N GLN A 38 -10.20 -16.14 9.73
CA GLN A 38 -9.35 -15.37 10.63
C GLN A 38 -7.99 -15.05 9.99
N ILE A 39 -7.44 -15.98 9.20
CA ILE A 39 -6.23 -15.74 8.42
C ILE A 39 -6.50 -14.64 7.38
N GLY A 40 -7.61 -14.74 6.62
CA GLY A 40 -7.98 -13.70 5.66
C GLY A 40 -8.21 -12.33 6.30
N LEU A 41 -8.76 -12.27 7.52
CA LEU A 41 -8.88 -11.03 8.28
C LEU A 41 -7.50 -10.44 8.65
N LEU A 42 -6.52 -11.27 9.00
CA LEU A 42 -5.15 -10.81 9.26
C LEU A 42 -4.48 -10.29 7.98
N ASP A 43 -4.72 -10.92 6.83
CA ASP A 43 -4.20 -10.47 5.54
C ASP A 43 -4.79 -9.10 5.18
N ALA A 44 -6.11 -8.91 5.35
CA ALA A 44 -6.78 -7.63 5.12
C ALA A 44 -6.23 -6.51 6.03
N VAL A 45 -5.98 -6.80 7.31
CA VAL A 45 -5.38 -5.84 8.23
C VAL A 45 -3.94 -5.51 7.84
N SER A 46 -3.16 -6.52 7.42
CA SER A 46 -1.78 -6.33 6.99
C SER A 46 -1.68 -5.47 5.74
N PHE A 47 -2.55 -5.72 4.76
CA PHE A 47 -2.66 -4.89 3.56
C PHE A 47 -3.03 -3.45 3.90
N ARG A 48 -4.04 -3.26 4.77
CA ARG A 48 -4.47 -1.95 5.22
C ARG A 48 -3.35 -1.18 5.93
N HIS A 49 -2.53 -1.88 6.72
CA HIS A 49 -1.37 -1.28 7.36
C HIS A 49 -0.29 -0.86 6.35
N ALA A 50 -0.05 -1.65 5.30
CA ALA A 50 0.85 -1.28 4.21
C ALA A 50 0.40 0.03 3.52
N VAL A 51 -0.90 0.18 3.23
CA VAL A 51 -1.47 1.42 2.67
C VAL A 51 -1.20 2.62 3.57
N MET A 52 -1.40 2.49 4.90
CA MET A 52 -1.11 3.56 5.86
C MET A 52 0.39 3.93 5.90
N ARG A 53 1.28 2.95 5.75
CA ARG A 53 2.73 3.20 5.72
C ARG A 53 3.15 3.94 4.45
N ILE A 54 2.57 3.58 3.30
CA ILE A 54 2.81 4.28 2.04
C ILE A 54 2.26 5.70 2.09
N ASP A 55 1.09 5.91 2.68
CA ASP A 55 0.51 7.24 2.84
C ASP A 55 1.48 8.19 3.58
N ARG A 56 1.99 7.73 4.73
CA ARG A 56 2.99 8.46 5.50
C ARG A 56 4.27 8.71 4.68
N HIS A 57 4.78 7.67 4.02
CA HIS A 57 5.99 7.78 3.18
C HIS A 57 5.83 8.80 2.05
N LEU A 58 4.70 8.78 1.34
CA LEU A 58 4.41 9.73 0.27
C LEU A 58 4.21 11.14 0.80
N HIS A 59 3.63 11.30 2.00
CA HIS A 59 3.51 12.60 2.63
C HIS A 59 4.89 13.19 2.98
N GLU A 60 5.81 12.36 3.48
CA GLU A 60 7.17 12.76 3.88
C GLU A 60 8.07 13.07 2.68
N HIS A 61 8.02 12.25 1.63
CA HIS A 61 8.95 12.33 0.50
C HIS A 61 8.39 13.01 -0.76
N PHE A 62 7.07 13.05 -0.92
CA PHE A 62 6.38 13.58 -2.09
C PHE A 62 5.17 14.45 -1.68
N PRO A 63 5.38 15.56 -0.95
CA PRO A 63 4.29 16.32 -0.32
C PRO A 63 3.27 16.90 -1.32
N HIS A 64 3.64 17.05 -2.60
CA HIS A 64 2.75 17.53 -3.65
C HIS A 64 1.91 16.41 -4.30
N TYR A 65 2.23 15.14 -4.07
CA TYR A 65 1.49 14.01 -4.62
C TYR A 65 0.13 13.87 -3.93
N GLN A 66 -0.95 14.00 -4.71
CA GLN A 66 -2.33 14.02 -4.21
C GLN A 66 -2.58 15.12 -3.15
N ALA A 67 -1.94 16.29 -3.28
CA ALA A 67 -2.03 17.37 -2.28
C ALA A 67 -3.45 17.95 -2.12
N HIS A 68 -4.30 17.81 -3.14
CA HIS A 68 -5.67 18.34 -3.13
C HIS A 68 -6.73 17.27 -2.82
N ALA A 69 -6.34 16.01 -2.64
CA ALA A 69 -7.26 14.95 -2.33
C ALA A 69 -7.79 15.08 -0.90
N THR A 70 -9.11 14.91 -0.72
CA THR A 70 -9.68 14.72 0.62
C THR A 70 -9.18 13.41 1.24
N PRO A 71 -9.21 13.23 2.57
CA PRO A 71 -8.75 11.99 3.20
C PRO A 71 -9.39 10.70 2.63
N PRO A 72 -10.71 10.64 2.35
CA PRO A 72 -11.31 9.47 1.72
C PRO A 72 -10.81 9.20 0.29
N GLN A 73 -10.67 10.24 -0.53
CA GLN A 73 -10.15 10.10 -1.90
C GLN A 73 -8.70 9.64 -1.90
N ARG A 74 -7.89 10.21 -1.00
CA ARG A 74 -6.48 9.82 -0.84
C ARG A 74 -6.37 8.36 -0.39
N TRP A 75 -7.19 7.95 0.57
CA TRP A 75 -7.26 6.56 1.02
C TRP A 75 -7.61 5.60 -0.14
N GLU A 76 -8.67 5.91 -0.90
CA GLU A 76 -9.10 5.12 -2.05
C GLU A 76 -8.00 5.01 -3.12
N HIS A 77 -7.34 6.12 -3.43
CA HIS A 77 -6.23 6.17 -4.39
C HIS A 77 -5.05 5.31 -3.95
N LEU A 78 -4.60 5.44 -2.71
CA LEU A 78 -3.46 4.69 -2.19
C LEU A 78 -3.77 3.20 -2.01
N HIS A 79 -5.03 2.87 -1.69
CA HIS A 79 -5.49 1.49 -1.69
C HIS A 79 -5.42 0.90 -3.11
N ALA A 80 -5.92 1.61 -4.12
CA ALA A 80 -5.84 1.16 -5.51
C ALA A 80 -4.39 1.00 -6.00
N LEU A 81 -3.52 1.94 -5.61
CA LEU A 81 -2.08 1.89 -5.91
C LEU A 81 -1.41 0.64 -5.31
N ALA A 82 -1.68 0.34 -4.04
CA ALA A 82 -1.15 -0.83 -3.37
C ALA A 82 -1.74 -2.14 -3.95
N SER A 83 -3.04 -2.16 -4.28
CA SER A 83 -3.68 -3.29 -4.94
C SER A 83 -3.04 -3.57 -6.30
N ALA A 84 -2.76 -2.53 -7.09
CA ALA A 84 -2.08 -2.67 -8.38
C ALA A 84 -0.66 -3.25 -8.25
N ALA A 85 0.06 -2.95 -7.17
CA ALA A 85 1.34 -3.60 -6.86
C ALA A 85 1.13 -5.10 -6.56
N TYR A 86 0.19 -5.44 -5.68
CA TYR A 86 -0.12 -6.83 -5.32
C TYR A 86 -0.53 -7.67 -6.53
N ASP A 87 -1.36 -7.14 -7.43
CA ASP A 87 -1.78 -7.82 -8.66
C ASP A 87 -0.60 -8.15 -9.60
N ARG A 88 0.53 -7.45 -9.42
CA ARG A 88 1.79 -7.67 -10.13
C ARG A 88 2.75 -8.60 -9.38
N GLY A 89 2.31 -9.18 -8.27
CA GLY A 89 3.10 -10.05 -7.40
C GLY A 89 4.09 -9.29 -6.49
N LEU A 90 3.93 -7.98 -6.35
CA LEU A 90 4.76 -7.11 -5.52
C LEU A 90 4.19 -7.08 -4.10
N ASN A 91 4.48 -8.14 -3.34
CA ASN A 91 3.77 -8.45 -2.11
C ASN A 91 4.52 -8.03 -0.83
N THR A 92 5.79 -7.61 -0.93
CA THR A 92 6.53 -7.11 0.23
C THR A 92 6.30 -5.62 0.40
N GLU A 93 6.42 -5.14 1.63
CA GLU A 93 6.25 -3.73 1.91
C GLU A 93 7.30 -2.84 1.21
N LEU A 94 8.51 -3.38 1.02
CA LEU A 94 9.55 -2.73 0.21
C LEU A 94 9.08 -2.58 -1.23
N ASP A 95 8.52 -3.64 -1.83
CA ASP A 95 8.03 -3.58 -3.20
C ASP A 95 6.92 -2.53 -3.33
N ILE A 96 5.93 -2.53 -2.44
CA ILE A 96 4.82 -1.59 -2.55
C ILE A 96 5.32 -0.14 -2.35
N THR A 97 6.32 0.08 -1.49
CA THR A 97 6.96 1.40 -1.31
C THR A 97 7.74 1.84 -2.55
N LEU A 98 8.55 0.96 -3.15
CA LEU A 98 9.26 1.25 -4.40
C LEU A 98 8.29 1.52 -5.55
N TYR A 99 7.20 0.77 -5.60
CA TYR A 99 6.14 0.99 -6.57
C TYR A 99 5.48 2.35 -6.40
N ALA A 100 5.15 2.74 -5.17
CA ALA A 100 4.62 4.06 -4.86
C ALA A 100 5.59 5.20 -5.23
N ASN A 101 6.90 4.99 -5.05
CA ASN A 101 7.91 5.98 -5.45
C ASN A 101 7.87 6.31 -6.95
N ILE A 102 7.59 5.33 -7.81
CA ILE A 102 7.47 5.58 -9.26
C ILE A 102 6.40 6.65 -9.53
N HIS A 103 5.25 6.52 -8.88
CA HIS A 103 4.16 7.49 -8.99
C HIS A 103 4.46 8.80 -8.24
N GLY A 104 5.16 8.74 -7.11
CA GLY A 104 5.64 9.92 -6.40
C GLY A 104 6.58 10.78 -7.26
N PHE A 105 7.48 10.16 -8.02
CA PHE A 105 8.42 10.84 -8.90
C PHE A 105 7.79 11.36 -10.20
N LEU A 106 6.92 10.56 -10.83
CA LEU A 106 6.45 10.83 -12.20
C LEU A 106 4.97 11.26 -12.27
N GLY A 107 4.29 11.33 -11.13
CA GLY A 107 2.88 11.68 -11.03
C GLY A 107 1.93 10.47 -11.07
N GLU A 108 0.64 10.73 -10.84
CA GLU A 108 -0.38 9.69 -10.68
C GLU A 108 -0.46 8.74 -11.88
N ARG A 109 -0.29 9.30 -13.09
CA ARG A 109 -0.35 8.57 -14.37
C ARG A 109 1.02 8.06 -14.83
N ALA A 110 1.98 7.88 -13.92
CA ALA A 110 3.37 7.53 -14.23
C ALA A 110 3.53 6.44 -15.29
N LEU A 111 2.85 5.30 -15.10
CA LEU A 111 2.98 4.14 -15.99
C LEU A 111 2.23 4.28 -17.31
N GLU A 112 1.25 5.17 -17.38
CA GLU A 112 0.59 5.54 -18.64
C GLU A 112 1.45 6.52 -19.45
N ALA A 113 2.06 7.49 -18.77
CA ALA A 113 2.95 8.49 -19.38
C ALA A 113 4.32 7.91 -19.75
N HIS A 114 4.73 6.83 -19.08
CA HIS A 114 6.00 6.13 -19.28
C HIS A 114 5.77 4.63 -19.54
N PRO A 115 5.21 4.27 -20.70
CA PRO A 115 4.84 2.88 -21.01
C PRO A 115 6.05 1.94 -21.08
N ASP A 116 7.25 2.47 -21.29
CA ASP A 116 8.49 1.70 -21.26
C ASP A 116 8.78 1.13 -19.85
N LEU A 117 8.48 1.90 -18.79
CA LEU A 117 8.62 1.46 -17.41
C LEU A 117 7.57 0.39 -17.06
N ASP A 118 6.32 0.57 -17.52
CA ASP A 118 5.27 -0.41 -17.33
C ASP A 118 5.58 -1.73 -18.05
N ALA A 119 6.12 -1.66 -19.27
CA ALA A 119 6.58 -2.82 -20.01
C ALA A 119 7.71 -3.57 -19.26
N GLN A 120 8.67 -2.85 -18.67
CA GLN A 120 9.76 -3.44 -17.90
C GLN A 120 9.27 -4.17 -16.63
N LEU A 121 8.26 -3.64 -15.94
CA LEU A 121 7.66 -4.33 -14.79
C LEU A 121 6.96 -5.64 -15.21
N LYS A 122 6.24 -5.60 -16.33
CA LYS A 122 5.42 -6.73 -16.83
C LYS A 122 6.23 -7.83 -17.52
N THR A 123 7.33 -7.48 -18.16
CA THR A 123 8.11 -8.42 -18.97
C THR A 123 8.97 -9.32 -18.08
N PRO A 124 8.76 -10.65 -18.09
CA PRO A 124 9.64 -11.56 -17.38
C PRO A 124 11.08 -11.46 -17.91
N SER A 125 12.05 -11.45 -17.00
CA SER A 125 13.48 -11.44 -17.33
C SER A 125 14.25 -12.34 -16.37
N GLN A 126 15.58 -12.38 -16.51
CA GLN A 126 16.46 -13.08 -15.56
C GLN A 126 16.45 -12.42 -14.16
N GLN A 127 15.93 -11.19 -14.05
CA GLN A 127 15.77 -10.49 -12.78
C GLN A 127 14.52 -10.97 -12.03
N THR A 128 14.57 -10.94 -10.70
CA THR A 128 13.37 -11.11 -9.87
C THR A 128 12.40 -9.93 -10.07
N PRO A 129 11.10 -10.08 -9.73
CA PRO A 129 10.15 -8.96 -9.78
C PRO A 129 10.63 -7.72 -9.01
N THR A 130 11.16 -7.92 -7.80
CA THR A 130 11.74 -6.84 -6.97
C THR A 130 12.92 -6.15 -7.65
N GLN A 131 13.83 -6.89 -8.29
CA GLN A 131 14.97 -6.29 -8.99
C GLN A 131 14.54 -5.44 -10.18
N ARG A 132 13.55 -5.88 -10.97
CA ARG A 132 12.98 -5.06 -12.05
C ARG A 132 12.33 -3.80 -11.50
N LEU A 133 11.65 -3.92 -10.36
CA LEU A 133 11.01 -2.80 -9.70
C LEU A 133 12.02 -1.77 -9.16
N GLU A 134 13.09 -2.20 -8.52
CA GLU A 134 14.18 -1.33 -8.06
C GLU A 134 14.79 -0.54 -9.21
N GLU A 135 15.03 -1.20 -10.34
CA GLU A 135 15.56 -0.55 -11.54
C GLU A 135 14.58 0.49 -12.09
N VAL A 136 13.30 0.15 -12.22
CA VAL A 136 12.27 1.08 -12.69
C VAL A 136 12.13 2.28 -11.75
N ALA A 137 12.15 2.07 -10.43
CA ALA A 137 12.13 3.16 -9.45
C ALA A 137 13.36 4.08 -9.56
N SER A 138 14.54 3.51 -9.83
CA SER A 138 15.76 4.28 -10.10
C SER A 138 15.63 5.14 -11.36
N ILE A 139 15.11 4.58 -12.45
CA ILE A 139 14.89 5.31 -13.71
C ILE A 139 13.85 6.43 -13.50
N ALA A 140 12.77 6.16 -12.76
CA ALA A 140 11.75 7.15 -12.43
C ALA A 140 12.33 8.35 -11.67
N LYS A 141 13.15 8.08 -10.66
CA LYS A 141 13.88 9.12 -9.92
C LYS A 141 14.76 9.96 -10.86
N ALA A 142 15.58 9.31 -11.68
CA ALA A 142 16.48 10.01 -12.61
C ALA A 142 15.72 10.92 -13.60
N ARG A 143 14.55 10.46 -14.09
CA ARG A 143 13.66 11.27 -14.94
C ARG A 143 13.12 12.50 -14.22
N ALA A 144 12.63 12.32 -13.00
CA ALA A 144 12.13 13.44 -12.19
C ALA A 144 13.22 14.49 -11.93
N GLU A 145 14.43 14.06 -11.59
CA GLU A 145 15.56 14.97 -11.42
C GLU A 145 15.93 15.72 -12.71
N HIS A 146 15.87 15.05 -13.86
CA HIS A 146 16.14 15.70 -15.14
C HIS A 146 15.07 16.76 -15.49
N LEU A 147 13.79 16.50 -15.21
CA LEU A 147 12.70 17.46 -15.41
C LEU A 147 12.86 18.70 -14.52
N GLN A 148 13.24 18.52 -13.27
CA GLN A 148 13.48 19.64 -12.34
C GLN A 148 14.65 20.55 -12.78
N ARG A 149 15.66 20.00 -13.46
CA ARG A 149 16.81 20.76 -13.98
C ARG A 149 16.51 21.52 -15.27
N LYS A 150 15.41 21.22 -15.97
CA LYS A 150 14.95 21.91 -17.18
C LYS A 150 13.50 22.38 -17.03
N PRO A 151 13.23 23.40 -16.19
CA PRO A 151 11.92 24.02 -16.20
C PRO A 151 11.69 24.62 -17.60
N VAL A 152 10.56 24.28 -18.21
CA VAL A 152 10.10 24.83 -19.50
C VAL A 152 9.93 26.34 -19.38
#